data_AF-A0A227J8B9-F1
#
_entry.id   AF-A0A227J8B9-F1
#
_cell.length_a   1.000
_cell.length_b   1.000
_cell.length_c   1.000
_cell.angle_alpha   90.00
_cell.angle_beta   90.00
_cell.angle_gamma   90.00
#
_symmetry.space_group_name_H-M   'P 1'
#
loop_
_entity.id
_entity.type
_entity.pdbx_description
1 polymer ?
#
loop_
_entity_poly.entity_id
_entity_poly.type
_entity_poly.pdbx_seq_one_letter_code
_entity_poly.pdbx_strand_id
1 'polypeptide(L)'
;KCCGKPTAAIGQTEKFKERYGQLQADFDKLDAQEVIVACQSCYGMIKKSGGTQKPVSLWKLLPEIGLPEALRGKAKNSDVVFTIHDSCSTRYEKELQDGIRWILNELGYKTSEPEHTRENTRCCGFGGMVVPANPDVATRVIKRRVEEFET
;
A
#
# COMPACT_ATOMS: atom_id res chain seq x y z
N LYS A 1 11.73 11.71 -3.26
CA LYS A 1 12.79 10.66 -3.17
C LYS A 1 12.23 9.36 -2.56
N CYS A 2 13.01 8.27 -2.47
CA CYS A 2 12.57 6.98 -1.88
C CYS A 2 12.53 7.04 -0.34
N CYS A 3 11.56 6.37 0.30
CA CYS A 3 11.41 6.31 1.76
C CYS A 3 12.39 5.38 2.49
N GLY A 4 13.29 4.69 1.76
CA GLY A 4 14.35 3.88 2.38
C GLY A 4 13.88 2.58 3.05
N LYS A 5 12.64 2.13 2.83
CA LYS A 5 12.13 0.87 3.43
C LYS A 5 13.06 -0.33 3.22
N PRO A 6 13.61 -0.60 2.02
CA PRO A 6 14.52 -1.73 1.82
C PRO A 6 15.74 -1.70 2.75
N THR A 7 16.43 -0.55 2.82
CA THR A 7 17.59 -0.35 3.69
C THR A 7 17.25 -0.50 5.16
N ALA A 8 16.07 -0.02 5.59
CA ALA A 8 15.58 -0.23 6.95
C ALA A 8 15.31 -1.73 7.23
N ALA A 9 14.68 -2.43 6.29
CA ALA A 9 14.30 -3.83 6.47
C ALA A 9 15.50 -4.78 6.60
N ILE A 10 16.65 -4.45 5.99
CA ILE A 10 17.88 -5.24 6.09
C ILE A 10 18.85 -4.73 7.17
N GLY A 11 18.39 -3.82 8.04
CA GLY A 11 19.21 -3.31 9.16
C GLY A 11 20.36 -2.37 8.76
N GLN A 12 20.35 -1.83 7.53
CA GLN A 12 21.34 -0.83 7.10
C GLN A 12 20.95 0.56 7.61
N THR A 13 21.01 0.74 8.93
CA THR A 13 20.52 1.92 9.65
C THR A 13 21.10 3.23 9.12
N GLU A 14 22.41 3.32 8.89
CA GLU A 14 23.04 4.57 8.42
C GLU A 14 22.62 4.93 6.99
N LYS A 15 22.55 3.94 6.09
CA LYS A 15 22.03 4.15 4.73
C LYS A 15 20.55 4.50 4.72
N PHE A 16 19.78 3.94 5.65
CA PHE A 16 18.38 4.33 5.83
C PHE A 16 18.27 5.79 6.27
N LYS A 17 19.04 6.21 7.29
CA LYS A 17 19.06 7.60 7.77
C LYS A 17 19.45 8.58 6.66
N GLU A 18 20.48 8.25 5.88
CA GLU A 18 20.90 9.07 4.74
C GLU A 18 19.76 9.23 3.72
N ARG A 19 19.16 8.11 3.28
CA ARG A 19 18.09 8.12 2.27
C ARG A 19 16.82 8.80 2.76
N TYR A 20 16.41 8.50 3.98
CA TYR A 20 15.23 9.10 4.58
C TYR A 20 15.47 10.58 4.86
N GLY A 21 16.66 10.97 5.31
CA GLY A 21 17.05 12.36 5.52
C GLY A 21 16.96 13.20 4.25
N GLN A 22 17.32 12.65 3.09
CA GLN A 22 17.13 13.33 1.81
C GLN A 22 15.65 13.54 1.45
N LEU A 23 14.76 12.61 1.82
CA LEU A 23 13.32 12.74 1.66
C LEU A 23 12.75 13.77 2.64
N GLN A 24 13.18 13.72 3.90
CA GLN A 24 12.80 14.65 4.96
C GLN A 24 13.18 16.10 4.59
N ALA A 25 14.40 16.32 4.09
CA ALA A 25 14.84 17.64 3.62
C ALA A 25 13.98 18.20 2.47
N ASP A 26 13.42 17.34 1.61
CA ASP A 26 12.47 17.79 0.57
C ASP A 26 11.15 18.27 1.20
N PHE A 27 10.66 17.58 2.23
CA PHE A 27 9.46 17.99 2.95
C PHE A 27 9.67 19.30 3.70
N ASP A 28 10.80 19.43 4.42
CA ASP A 28 11.13 20.62 5.19
C ASP A 28 11.31 21.84 4.29
N LYS A 29 11.96 21.67 3.13
CA LYS A 29 12.13 22.74 2.14
C LYS A 29 10.80 23.29 1.61
N LEU A 30 9.78 22.43 1.53
CA LEU A 30 8.44 22.78 1.06
C LEU A 30 7.53 23.25 2.19
N ASP A 31 8.00 23.24 3.44
CA ASP A 31 7.17 23.42 4.64
C ASP A 31 5.91 22.54 4.62
N ALA A 32 6.07 21.31 4.10
CA ALA A 32 4.97 20.39 3.95
C ALA A 32 4.51 19.90 5.33
N GLN A 33 3.20 20.04 5.61
CA GLN A 33 2.56 19.53 6.83
C GLN A 33 1.95 18.14 6.61
N GLU A 34 1.28 17.97 5.47
CA GLU A 34 0.69 16.70 5.05
C GLU A 34 1.34 16.20 3.77
N VAL A 35 1.56 14.87 3.70
CA VAL A 35 2.18 14.22 2.54
C VAL A 35 1.25 13.13 2.04
N ILE A 36 0.63 13.37 0.88
CA ILE A 36 -0.26 12.39 0.23
C ILE A 36 0.61 11.30 -0.43
N VAL A 37 0.34 10.04 -0.10
CA VAL A 37 1.08 8.88 -0.61
C VAL A 37 0.16 7.77 -1.09
N ALA A 38 0.46 7.19 -2.25
CA ALA A 38 -0.22 5.99 -2.75
C ALA A 38 0.44 4.69 -2.24
N CYS A 39 1.72 4.74 -1.85
CA CYS A 39 2.46 3.57 -1.41
C CYS A 39 2.30 3.33 0.09
N GLN A 40 1.80 2.15 0.46
CA GLN A 40 1.61 1.69 1.84
C GLN A 40 2.94 1.62 2.61
N SER A 41 4.04 1.36 1.90
CA SER A 41 5.37 1.41 2.46
C SER A 41 5.80 2.84 2.79
N CYS A 42 5.57 3.81 1.90
CA CYS A 42 5.87 5.22 2.19
C CYS A 42 5.02 5.72 3.35
N TYR A 43 3.71 5.43 3.36
CA TYR A 43 2.80 5.76 4.46
C TYR A 43 3.36 5.26 5.80
N GLY A 44 3.69 3.96 5.89
CA GLY A 44 4.22 3.37 7.11
C GLY A 44 5.59 3.92 7.52
N MET A 45 6.50 4.17 6.58
CA MET A 45 7.82 4.71 6.89
C MET A 45 7.74 6.14 7.41
N ILE A 46 6.93 7.00 6.77
CA ILE A 46 6.75 8.39 7.21
C ILE A 46 6.10 8.40 8.60
N LYS A 47 5.03 7.62 8.81
CA LYS A 47 4.33 7.50 10.09
C LYS A 47 5.24 7.06 11.24
N LYS A 48 6.25 6.21 10.95
CA LYS A 48 7.21 5.70 11.95
C LYS A 48 8.46 6.55 12.13
N SER A 49 8.74 7.47 11.21
CA SER A 49 9.99 8.23 11.19
C SER A 49 10.16 9.21 12.35
N GLY A 50 9.06 9.61 13.00
CA GLY A 50 9.08 10.61 14.07
C GLY A 50 9.24 12.06 13.61
N GLY A 51 9.20 12.32 12.29
CA GLY A 51 9.15 13.68 11.74
C GLY A 51 7.81 14.39 12.01
N THR A 52 7.73 15.66 11.65
CA THR A 52 6.52 16.49 11.83
C THR A 52 5.45 16.23 10.78
N GLN A 53 5.82 15.67 9.63
CA GLN A 53 4.90 15.42 8.51
C GLN A 53 3.91 14.32 8.82
N LYS A 54 2.64 14.62 8.56
CA LYS A 54 1.55 13.66 8.64
C LYS A 54 1.34 12.98 7.28
N PRO A 55 1.55 11.66 7.16
CA PRO A 55 1.25 10.96 5.93
C PRO A 55 -0.27 10.80 5.76
N VAL A 56 -0.78 11.13 4.59
CA VAL A 56 -2.18 10.91 4.18
C VAL A 56 -2.18 9.87 3.08
N SER A 57 -2.94 8.80 3.24
CA SER A 57 -3.08 7.82 2.16
C SER A 57 -4.00 8.34 1.07
N LEU A 58 -3.54 8.27 -0.18
CA LEU A 58 -4.39 8.54 -1.35
C LEU A 58 -5.66 7.68 -1.33
N TRP A 59 -5.55 6.43 -0.89
CA TRP A 59 -6.68 5.50 -0.85
C TRP A 59 -7.74 5.91 0.17
N LYS A 60 -7.35 6.57 1.26
CA LYS A 60 -8.29 7.16 2.22
C LYS A 60 -8.91 8.46 1.67
N LEU A 61 -8.11 9.25 0.97
CA LEU A 61 -8.53 10.56 0.49
C LEU A 61 -9.57 10.48 -0.64
N LEU A 62 -9.46 9.51 -1.55
CA LEU A 62 -10.36 9.39 -2.70
C LEU A 62 -11.86 9.27 -2.32
N PRO A 63 -12.24 8.47 -1.31
CA PRO A 63 -13.61 8.51 -0.77
C PRO A 63 -14.08 9.88 -0.25
N GLU A 64 -13.17 10.70 0.29
CA GLU A 64 -13.50 12.02 0.85
C GLU A 64 -13.68 13.08 -0.25
N ILE A 65 -12.82 13.07 -1.27
CA ILE A 65 -12.83 14.08 -2.36
C ILE A 65 -13.68 13.64 -3.57
N GLY A 66 -14.04 12.36 -3.65
CA GLY A 66 -14.79 11.79 -4.76
C GLY A 66 -13.94 11.33 -5.94
N LEU A 67 -14.57 10.58 -6.85
CA LEU A 67 -14.04 10.29 -8.17
C LEU A 67 -14.64 11.24 -9.22
N PRO A 68 -13.93 11.53 -10.31
CA PRO A 68 -14.50 12.24 -11.45
C PRO A 68 -15.79 11.58 -11.93
N GLU A 69 -16.84 12.38 -12.16
CA GLU A 69 -18.17 11.87 -12.50
C GLU A 69 -18.17 10.97 -13.74
N ALA A 70 -17.36 11.30 -14.74
CA ALA A 70 -17.20 10.49 -15.96
C ALA A 70 -16.61 9.08 -15.73
N LEU A 71 -16.06 8.80 -14.54
CA LEU A 71 -15.55 7.47 -14.18
C LEU A 71 -16.55 6.64 -13.38
N ARG A 72 -17.60 7.24 -12.80
CA ARG A 72 -18.58 6.50 -12.02
C ARG A 72 -19.34 5.52 -12.92
N GLY A 73 -19.43 4.27 -12.50
CA GLY A 73 -20.04 3.19 -13.27
C GLY A 73 -19.35 2.87 -14.60
N LYS A 74 -18.10 3.32 -14.83
CA LYS A 74 -17.35 3.04 -16.06
C LYS A 74 -17.28 1.55 -16.41
N ALA A 75 -17.30 0.70 -15.39
CA ALA A 75 -17.23 -0.75 -15.50
C ALA A 75 -18.56 -1.47 -15.17
N LYS A 76 -19.70 -0.77 -15.14
CA LYS A 76 -21.00 -1.37 -14.80
C LYS A 76 -21.40 -2.59 -15.63
N ASN A 77 -20.93 -2.65 -16.89
CA ASN A 77 -21.18 -3.73 -17.83
C ASN A 77 -19.99 -4.70 -17.95
N SER A 78 -18.96 -4.53 -17.11
CA SER A 78 -17.79 -5.40 -17.07
C SER A 78 -18.14 -6.72 -16.39
N ASP A 79 -17.68 -7.82 -16.97
CA ASP A 79 -17.72 -9.15 -16.39
C ASP A 79 -16.51 -9.45 -15.48
N VAL A 80 -15.44 -8.65 -15.59
CA VAL A 80 -14.26 -8.74 -14.72
C VAL A 80 -14.63 -8.65 -13.24
N VAL A 81 -14.20 -9.67 -12.48
CA VAL A 81 -14.28 -9.71 -11.02
C VAL A 81 -12.88 -9.47 -10.45
N PHE A 82 -12.74 -8.48 -9.59
CA PHE A 82 -11.47 -8.19 -8.93
C PHE A 82 -11.38 -8.86 -7.57
N THR A 83 -10.21 -9.43 -7.28
CA THR A 83 -9.84 -9.82 -5.92
C THR A 83 -8.84 -8.83 -5.34
N ILE A 84 -9.03 -8.47 -4.07
CA ILE A 84 -8.20 -7.46 -3.40
C ILE A 84 -7.12 -8.15 -2.59
N HIS A 85 -5.88 -7.73 -2.81
CA HIS A 85 -4.74 -8.08 -1.96
C HIS A 85 -4.41 -6.92 -1.00
N ASP A 86 -4.94 -6.98 0.22
CA ASP A 86 -4.63 -5.96 1.23
C ASP A 86 -3.16 -6.04 1.67
N SER A 87 -2.52 -4.88 1.79
CA SER A 87 -1.10 -4.80 2.18
C SER A 87 -0.90 -5.16 3.65
N CYS A 88 0.01 -6.11 3.91
CA CYS A 88 0.36 -6.48 5.28
C CYS A 88 0.95 -5.32 6.11
N SER A 89 1.62 -4.33 5.48
CA SER A 89 2.21 -3.19 6.18
C SER A 89 1.21 -2.14 6.67
N THR A 90 -0.02 -2.17 6.16
CA THR A 90 -1.11 -1.27 6.55
C THR A 90 -2.37 -2.07 6.88
N ARG A 91 -2.20 -3.30 7.39
CA ARG A 91 -3.32 -4.23 7.67
C ARG A 91 -4.30 -3.74 8.74
N TYR A 92 -3.88 -2.80 9.58
CA TYR A 92 -4.70 -2.20 10.63
C TYR A 92 -5.18 -0.79 10.25
N GLU A 93 -4.88 -0.32 9.05
CA GLU A 93 -5.37 0.96 8.54
C GLU A 93 -6.68 0.71 7.77
N LYS A 94 -7.78 0.53 8.50
CA LYS A 94 -9.07 0.13 7.92
C LYS A 94 -9.57 1.09 6.84
N GLU A 95 -9.42 2.39 7.04
CA GLU A 95 -9.87 3.42 6.09
C GLU A 95 -9.15 3.31 4.73
N LEU A 96 -7.87 2.93 4.72
CA LEU A 96 -7.12 2.65 3.49
C LEU A 96 -7.74 1.49 2.71
N GLN A 97 -8.11 0.43 3.42
CA GLN A 97 -8.66 -0.81 2.84
C GLN A 97 -10.08 -0.60 2.32
N ASP A 98 -10.88 0.15 3.07
CA ASP A 98 -12.25 0.50 2.68
C ASP A 98 -12.23 1.44 1.48
N GLY A 99 -11.27 2.36 1.39
CA GLY A 99 -11.14 3.26 0.25
C GLY A 99 -10.90 2.54 -1.08
N ILE A 100 -10.08 1.48 -1.09
CA ILE A 100 -9.86 0.66 -2.31
C ILE A 100 -11.16 0.00 -2.76
N ARG A 101 -11.91 -0.56 -1.81
CA ARG A 101 -13.21 -1.22 -2.07
C ARG A 101 -14.25 -0.22 -2.56
N TRP A 102 -14.28 0.96 -1.95
CA TRP A 102 -15.14 2.06 -2.38
C TRP A 102 -14.83 2.46 -3.82
N ILE A 103 -13.55 2.62 -4.20
CA ILE A 103 -13.18 2.94 -5.59
C ILE A 103 -13.70 1.88 -6.57
N LEU A 104 -13.50 0.59 -6.28
CA LEU A 104 -13.95 -0.49 -7.16
C LEU A 104 -15.48 -0.51 -7.30
N ASN A 105 -16.20 -0.26 -6.21
CA ASN A 105 -17.65 -0.13 -6.21
C ASN A 105 -18.13 1.07 -7.04
N GLU A 106 -17.52 2.25 -6.85
CA GLU A 106 -17.87 3.46 -7.61
C GLU A 106 -17.61 3.32 -9.11
N LEU A 107 -16.55 2.60 -9.49
CA LEU A 107 -16.29 2.28 -10.89
C LEU A 107 -17.30 1.26 -11.44
N GLY A 108 -18.01 0.52 -10.58
CA GLY A 108 -18.99 -0.49 -10.97
C GLY A 108 -18.42 -1.89 -11.20
N TYR A 109 -17.25 -2.20 -10.65
CA TYR A 109 -16.67 -3.54 -10.73
C TYR A 109 -17.26 -4.49 -9.70
N LYS A 110 -17.35 -5.78 -10.07
CA LYS A 110 -17.60 -6.86 -9.12
C LYS A 110 -16.31 -7.17 -8.36
N THR A 111 -16.43 -7.53 -7.09
CA THR A 111 -15.29 -7.95 -6.28
C THR A 111 -15.55 -9.27 -5.57
N SER A 112 -14.53 -10.12 -5.49
CA SER A 112 -14.51 -11.31 -4.63
C SER A 112 -13.44 -11.16 -3.56
N GLU A 113 -13.74 -11.52 -2.32
CA GLU A 113 -12.81 -11.42 -1.20
C GLU A 113 -12.20 -12.79 -0.90
N PRO A 114 -10.87 -12.89 -0.80
CA PRO A 114 -10.22 -14.14 -0.43
C PRO A 114 -10.46 -14.42 1.07
N GLU A 115 -10.27 -15.69 1.47
CA GLU A 115 -10.32 -16.10 2.89
C GLU A 115 -9.45 -15.19 3.78
N HIS A 116 -8.24 -14.88 3.31
CA HIS A 116 -7.28 -14.04 4.02
C HIS A 116 -7.24 -12.64 3.42
N THR A 117 -8.02 -11.74 4.00
CA THR A 117 -8.15 -10.34 3.58
C THR A 117 -8.05 -9.39 4.78
N ARG A 118 -7.98 -8.08 4.55
CA ARG A 118 -7.96 -7.02 5.57
C ARG A 118 -6.88 -7.26 6.64
N GLU A 119 -7.24 -7.22 7.92
CA GLU A 119 -6.32 -7.49 9.04
C GLU A 119 -5.73 -8.91 9.03
N ASN A 120 -6.42 -9.85 8.37
CA ASN A 120 -6.02 -11.25 8.21
C ASN A 120 -5.26 -11.53 6.91
N THR A 121 -4.95 -10.49 6.11
CA THR A 121 -4.21 -10.64 4.85
C THR A 121 -2.91 -11.42 5.03
N ARG A 122 -2.46 -12.15 4.01
CA ARG A 122 -1.15 -12.84 4.04
C ARG A 122 -0.10 -12.02 3.30
N CYS A 123 1.17 -12.34 3.54
CA CYS A 123 2.28 -11.67 2.85
C CYS A 123 2.24 -11.97 1.34
N CYS A 124 2.47 -10.97 0.49
CA CYS A 124 2.64 -11.16 -0.96
C CYS A 124 3.99 -11.79 -1.36
N GLY A 125 4.88 -12.05 -0.41
CA GLY A 125 6.23 -12.57 -0.69
C GLY A 125 7.31 -11.51 -0.92
N PHE A 126 6.99 -10.21 -0.86
CA PHE A 126 7.96 -9.12 -0.97
C PHE A 126 8.36 -8.49 0.38
N GLY A 127 7.76 -8.95 1.48
CA GLY A 127 8.07 -8.46 2.83
C GLY A 127 9.52 -8.74 3.24
N GLY A 128 10.10 -7.86 4.07
CA GLY A 128 11.39 -8.10 4.72
C GLY A 128 12.58 -8.31 3.78
N MET A 129 12.47 -7.89 2.50
CA MET A 129 13.49 -8.15 1.48
C MET A 129 13.79 -9.64 1.25
N VAL A 130 12.79 -10.51 1.48
CA VAL A 130 12.94 -11.96 1.28
C VAL A 130 13.21 -12.33 -0.19
N VAL A 131 12.74 -11.54 -1.16
CA VAL A 131 12.98 -11.81 -2.59
C VAL A 131 14.47 -11.89 -2.92
N PRO A 132 15.31 -10.86 -2.64
CA PRO A 132 16.75 -10.98 -2.88
C PRO A 132 17.48 -11.85 -1.84
N ALA A 133 16.95 -12.01 -0.62
CA ALA A 133 17.64 -12.76 0.45
C ALA A 133 17.42 -14.27 0.38
N ASN A 134 16.22 -14.72 -0.03
CA ASN A 134 15.83 -16.12 -0.17
C ASN A 134 14.70 -16.26 -1.22
N PRO A 135 15.06 -16.27 -2.52
CA PRO A 135 14.10 -16.34 -3.63
C PRO A 135 13.17 -17.55 -3.58
N ASP A 136 13.65 -18.69 -3.07
CA ASP A 136 12.87 -19.92 -2.99
C ASP A 136 11.72 -19.78 -1.97
N VAL A 137 12.01 -19.21 -0.80
CA VAL A 137 10.97 -18.88 0.19
C VAL A 137 9.99 -17.88 -0.39
N ALA A 138 10.48 -16.81 -1.02
CA ALA A 138 9.63 -15.80 -1.63
C ALA A 138 8.67 -16.42 -2.67
N THR A 139 9.19 -17.30 -3.53
CA THR A 139 8.41 -18.02 -4.54
C THR A 139 7.33 -18.89 -3.92
N ARG A 140 7.64 -19.65 -2.85
CA ARG A 140 6.62 -20.45 -2.14
C ARG A 140 5.52 -19.58 -1.53
N VAL A 141 5.87 -18.44 -0.94
CA VAL A 141 4.90 -17.50 -0.37
C VAL A 141 4.02 -16.88 -1.45
N ILE A 142 4.61 -16.47 -2.59
CA ILE A 142 3.87 -15.94 -3.74
C ILE A 142 2.88 -17.00 -4.25
N LYS A 143 3.33 -18.24 -4.48
CA LYS A 143 2.48 -19.33 -4.96
C LYS A 143 1.30 -19.58 -4.03
N ARG A 144 1.57 -19.76 -2.73
CA ARG A 144 0.52 -19.92 -1.71
C ARG A 144 -0.48 -18.76 -1.72
N ARG A 145 -0.01 -17.53 -1.94
CA ARG A 145 -0.90 -16.36 -1.97
C ARG A 145 -1.76 -16.31 -3.23
N VAL A 146 -1.21 -16.73 -4.38
CA VAL A 146 -1.97 -16.81 -5.64
C VAL A 146 -3.03 -17.92 -5.57
N GLU A 147 -2.71 -19.06 -4.95
CA GLU A 147 -3.63 -20.19 -4.77
C GLU A 147 -4.88 -19.84 -3.92
N GLU A 148 -4.84 -18.77 -3.13
CA GLU A 148 -6.00 -18.27 -2.36
C GLU A 148 -6.94 -17.38 -3.18
N PHE A 149 -6.50 -16.92 -4.34
CA PHE A 149 -7.32 -16.11 -5.22
C PHE A 149 -8.04 -17.04 -6.18
N GLU A 150 -9.37 -17.09 -6.05
CA GLU A 150 -10.21 -17.71 -7.06
C GLU A 150 -9.99 -16.98 -8.38
N THR A 151 -9.66 -17.75 -9.44
CA THR A 151 -9.45 -17.24 -10.80
C THR A 151 -10.64 -17.57 -11.67
#